data_AF-A0AAV7JJR7-F1
#
_entry.id   AF-A0AAV7JJR7-F1
#
_cell.length_a   1.000
_cell.length_b   1.000
_cell.length_c   1.000
_cell.angle_alpha   90.00
_cell.angle_beta   90.00
_cell.angle_gamma   90.00
#
_symmetry.space_group_name_H-M   'P 1'
#
loop_
_entity.id
_entity.type
_entity.pdbx_description
1 polymer ?
#
loop_
_entity_poly.entity_id
_entity_poly.type
_entity_poly.pdbx_seq_one_letter_code
_entity_poly.pdbx_strand_id
1 'polypeptide(L)'
;MATEEYPVRCEISVPFPTNQMAEIALNSLSPDPEPRNSLVTKEFILDDNILKLNQMAISIHRKLIAIIGDEDTCTGFLLGGTGELNAAKQANFFTVTKDTSTKDIEDKFKLFTTRNDIAILLITQTIAEEIRYLLDNHTMSIPAILEIPSKDHPYDPSKDSILKRARGMFNAEDFR
;
A
#
# COMPACT_ATOMS: atom_id res chain seq x y z
N MET A 1 5.04 29.20 6.70
CA MET A 1 5.82 27.94 6.79
C MET A 1 5.86 27.38 5.38
N ALA A 2 7.05 27.15 4.81
CA ALA A 2 7.17 26.58 3.48
C ALA A 2 6.62 25.14 3.51
N THR A 3 5.69 24.80 2.63
CA THR A 3 5.23 23.44 2.40
C THR A 3 6.37 22.68 1.73
N GLU A 4 7.02 21.77 2.46
CA GLU A 4 8.07 20.93 1.92
C GLU A 4 7.43 19.91 0.97
N GLU A 5 7.81 19.95 -0.32
CA GLU A 5 7.31 19.06 -1.35
C GLU A 5 8.12 17.76 -1.37
N TYR A 6 7.45 16.63 -1.20
CA TYR A 6 8.06 15.30 -1.17
C TYR A 6 7.75 14.57 -2.48
N PRO A 7 8.75 14.36 -3.36
CA PRO A 7 8.56 13.61 -4.59
C PRO A 7 8.43 12.11 -4.28
N VAL A 8 7.30 11.52 -4.63
CA VAL A 8 7.08 10.07 -4.66
C VAL A 8 7.31 9.58 -6.08
N ARG A 9 8.21 8.61 -6.25
CA ARG A 9 8.51 7.98 -7.54
C ARG A 9 8.10 6.52 -7.50
N CYS A 10 7.35 6.08 -8.51
CA CYS A 10 7.03 4.69 -8.75
C CYS A 10 7.44 4.35 -10.18
N GLU A 11 8.19 3.26 -10.32
CA GLU A 11 8.56 2.70 -11.61
C GLU A 11 7.94 1.30 -11.70
N ILE A 12 7.09 1.09 -12.70
CA ILE A 12 6.46 -0.20 -12.97
C ILE A 12 6.94 -0.66 -14.34
N SER A 13 7.49 -1.88 -14.42
CA SER A 13 7.90 -2.48 -15.68
C SER A 13 7.04 -3.70 -15.98
N VAL A 14 6.37 -3.70 -17.13
CA VAL A 14 5.49 -4.79 -17.57
C VAL A 14 6.06 -5.41 -18.85
N PRO A 15 6.59 -6.65 -18.79
CA PRO A 15 7.02 -7.36 -19.99
C PRO A 15 5.82 -7.89 -20.78
N PHE A 16 5.87 -7.77 -22.10
CA PHE A 16 4.91 -8.32 -23.05
C PHE A 16 5.56 -9.43 -23.88
N PRO A 17 4.76 -10.38 -24.42
CA PRO A 17 5.28 -11.46 -25.26
C PRO A 17 5.99 -10.98 -26.53
N THR A 18 5.58 -9.82 -27.07
CA THR A 18 6.18 -9.22 -28.27
C THR A 18 6.22 -7.70 -28.15
N ASN A 19 7.15 -7.09 -28.90
CA ASN A 19 7.25 -5.64 -29.03
C ASN A 19 5.93 -5.01 -29.53
N GLN A 20 5.27 -5.63 -30.52
CA GLN A 20 3.97 -5.18 -31.04
C GLN A 20 2.88 -5.12 -29.96
N MET A 21 2.85 -6.08 -29.03
CA MET A 21 1.86 -6.08 -27.95
C MET A 21 2.13 -4.96 -26.94
N ALA A 22 3.40 -4.68 -26.64
CA ALA A 22 3.78 -3.57 -25.78
C ALA A 22 3.44 -2.21 -26.44
N GLU A 23 3.61 -2.09 -27.76
CA GLU A 23 3.23 -0.89 -28.53
C GLU A 23 1.70 -0.68 -28.57
N ILE A 24 0.91 -1.76 -28.73
CA ILE A 24 -0.56 -1.70 -28.65
C ILE A 24 -1.00 -1.26 -27.25
N ALA A 25 -0.38 -1.81 -26.20
CA ALA A 25 -0.66 -1.43 -24.83
C ALA A 25 -0.31 0.04 -24.56
N LEU A 26 0.84 0.52 -25.04
CA LEU A 26 1.22 1.93 -24.96
C LEU A 26 0.17 2.81 -25.61
N ASN A 27 -0.26 2.51 -26.84
CA ASN A 27 -1.25 3.31 -27.57
C ASN A 27 -2.65 3.28 -26.93
N SER A 28 -3.00 2.23 -26.20
CA SER A 28 -4.27 2.13 -25.45
C SER A 28 -4.21 2.83 -24.09
N LEU A 29 -3.05 2.83 -23.44
CA LEU A 29 -2.81 3.42 -22.12
C LEU A 29 -2.32 4.86 -22.19
N SER A 30 -1.94 5.32 -23.38
CA SER A 30 -1.59 6.71 -23.68
C SER A 30 -2.74 7.58 -23.18
N PRO A 31 -2.54 8.34 -22.09
CA PRO A 31 -3.62 9.07 -21.48
C PRO A 31 -4.18 10.05 -22.51
N ASP A 32 -5.50 10.08 -22.65
CA ASP A 32 -6.19 11.24 -23.22
C ASP A 32 -5.67 12.48 -22.46
N PRO A 33 -5.46 13.65 -23.10
CA PRO A 33 -5.03 14.85 -22.40
C PRO A 33 -6.17 15.39 -21.50
N GLU A 34 -6.48 14.67 -20.42
CA GLU A 34 -7.38 15.05 -19.34
C GLU A 34 -6.64 15.86 -18.26
N PRO A 35 -7.33 16.71 -17.49
CA PRO A 35 -6.76 17.92 -16.93
C PRO A 35 -5.62 17.58 -15.97
N ARG A 36 -4.47 18.22 -16.20
CA ARG A 36 -3.28 18.13 -15.37
C ARG A 36 -3.66 18.46 -13.92
N ASN A 37 -4.00 17.45 -13.13
CA ASN A 37 -3.84 17.55 -11.69
C ASN A 37 -2.34 17.68 -11.48
N SER A 38 -1.88 18.91 -11.26
CA SER A 38 -0.50 19.40 -11.31
C SER A 38 0.47 18.71 -10.34
N LEU A 39 0.00 17.72 -9.60
CA LEU A 39 0.70 16.98 -8.56
C LEU A 39 1.09 15.56 -9.00
N VAL A 40 0.64 15.05 -10.14
CA VAL A 40 0.96 13.70 -10.63
C VAL A 40 1.36 13.73 -12.11
N THR A 41 2.58 13.32 -12.41
CA THR A 41 3.11 13.09 -13.76
C THR A 41 3.20 11.60 -14.01
N LYS A 42 2.68 11.14 -15.15
CA LYS A 42 2.83 9.76 -15.63
C LYS A 42 3.54 9.80 -16.97
N GLU A 43 4.60 9.03 -17.11
CA GLU A 43 5.38 8.87 -18.33
C GLU A 43 5.47 7.38 -18.67
N PHE A 44 5.11 7.02 -19.89
CA PHE A 44 5.23 5.66 -20.40
C PHE A 44 6.44 5.59 -21.34
N ILE A 45 7.31 4.62 -21.14
CA ILE A 45 8.51 4.38 -21.94
C ILE A 45 8.44 2.95 -22.45
N LEU A 46 8.59 2.77 -23.76
CA LEU A 46 8.72 1.46 -24.38
C LEU A 46 10.19 1.10 -24.51
N ASP A 47 10.59 -0.02 -23.89
CA ASP A 47 11.92 -0.61 -23.98
C ASP A 47 11.78 -2.03 -24.54
N ASP A 48 11.83 -2.13 -25.86
CA ASP A 48 11.54 -3.33 -26.64
C ASP A 48 10.18 -3.97 -26.29
N ASN A 49 10.18 -5.13 -25.64
CA ASN A 49 8.96 -5.81 -25.21
C ASN A 49 8.53 -5.42 -23.78
N ILE A 50 9.18 -4.44 -23.15
CA ILE A 50 8.86 -3.98 -21.79
C ILE A 50 8.25 -2.60 -21.85
N LEU A 51 7.03 -2.47 -21.34
CA LEU A 51 6.41 -1.17 -21.08
C LEU A 51 6.78 -0.71 -19.67
N LYS A 52 7.52 0.39 -19.57
CA LYS A 52 7.85 1.05 -18.30
C LYS A 52 6.88 2.20 -18.07
N LEU A 53 6.34 2.29 -16.86
CA LEU A 53 5.56 3.42 -16.38
C LEU A 53 6.34 4.09 -15.26
N ASN A 54 6.73 5.34 -15.49
CA ASN A 54 7.28 6.23 -14.50
C ASN A 54 6.17 7.14 -13.99
N GLN A 55 5.80 6.99 -12.72
CA GLN A 55 4.88 7.88 -12.05
C GLN A 55 5.63 8.72 -11.02
N MET A 56 5.57 10.04 -11.17
CA MET A 56 6.04 10.99 -10.17
C MET A 56 4.85 11.72 -9.59
N ALA A 57 4.72 11.71 -8.27
CA ALA A 57 3.73 12.51 -7.56
C ALA A 57 4.42 13.44 -6.57
N ILE A 58 3.98 14.68 -6.48
CA ILE A 58 4.41 15.61 -5.44
C ILE A 58 3.43 15.49 -4.29
N SER A 59 3.91 14.96 -3.16
CA SER A 59 3.18 14.95 -1.92
C SER A 59 3.57 16.15 -1.08
N ILE A 60 2.59 16.92 -0.62
CA ILE A 60 2.80 18.05 0.30
C ILE A 60 3.26 17.62 1.71
N HIS A 61 3.27 16.32 2.01
CA HIS A 61 3.70 15.77 3.29
C HIS A 61 4.53 14.49 3.11
N ARG A 62 5.52 14.30 3.99
CA ARG A 62 6.22 13.03 4.12
C ARG A 62 5.19 11.94 4.40
N LYS A 63 5.28 10.84 3.67
CA LYS A 63 4.40 9.70 3.86
C LYS A 63 5.06 8.69 4.80
N LEU A 64 4.31 8.28 5.80
CA LEU A 64 4.71 7.36 6.85
C LEU A 64 4.20 5.95 6.55
N ILE A 65 4.89 4.98 7.13
CA ILE A 65 4.40 3.62 7.29
C ILE A 65 3.75 3.55 8.67
N ALA A 66 2.52 3.07 8.73
CA ALA A 66 1.82 2.80 9.97
C ALA A 66 1.71 1.30 10.23
N ILE A 67 1.57 0.91 11.50
CA ILE A 67 1.68 -0.49 11.92
C ILE A 67 0.58 -0.82 12.93
N ILE A 68 -0.15 -1.90 12.69
CA ILE A 68 -1.05 -2.52 13.66
C ILE A 68 -0.58 -3.96 13.82
N GLY A 69 -0.02 -4.29 14.98
CA GLY A 69 0.64 -5.58 15.16
C GLY A 69 0.74 -5.98 16.63
N ASP A 70 1.15 -7.22 16.86
CA ASP A 70 1.60 -7.69 18.15
C ASP A 70 2.89 -6.97 18.61
N GLU A 71 3.22 -7.14 19.89
CA GLU A 71 4.36 -6.48 20.53
C GLU A 71 5.69 -6.75 19.83
N ASP A 72 5.93 -8.00 19.46
CA ASP A 72 7.16 -8.43 18.78
C ASP A 72 7.27 -7.75 17.39
N THR A 73 6.19 -7.76 16.62
CA THR A 73 6.14 -7.13 15.29
C THR A 73 6.34 -5.61 15.39
N CYS A 74 5.60 -4.93 16.26
CA CYS A 74 5.74 -3.49 16.44
C CYS A 74 7.16 -3.12 16.86
N THR A 75 7.73 -3.84 17.82
CA THR A 75 9.11 -3.60 18.30
C THR A 75 10.13 -3.76 17.17
N GLY A 76 10.01 -4.80 16.34
CA GLY A 76 10.92 -5.03 15.21
C GLY A 76 10.95 -3.86 14.23
N PHE A 77 9.78 -3.34 13.85
CA PHE A 77 9.69 -2.20 12.94
C PHE A 77 10.11 -0.86 13.57
N LEU A 78 9.84 -0.67 14.87
CA LEU A 78 10.27 0.51 15.61
C LEU A 78 11.81 0.57 15.68
N LEU A 79 12.47 -0.57 15.91
CA LEU A 79 13.93 -0.68 15.84
C LEU A 79 14.47 -0.39 14.43
N GLY A 80 13.68 -0.67 13.40
CA GLY A 80 13.95 -0.30 12.00
C GLY A 80 13.78 1.20 11.70
N GLY A 81 13.37 2.02 12.67
CA GLY A 81 13.25 3.48 12.52
C GLY A 81 11.94 3.95 11.86
N THR A 82 10.92 3.10 11.81
CA THR A 82 9.61 3.46 11.23
C THR A 82 8.70 4.22 12.19
N GLY A 83 8.98 4.20 13.49
CA GLY A 83 8.16 4.84 14.52
C GLY A 83 8.23 6.37 14.49
N GLU A 84 7.08 7.02 14.43
CA GLU A 84 6.95 8.48 14.47
C GLU A 84 5.78 8.92 15.36
N LEU A 85 5.99 10.00 16.11
CA LEU A 85 4.94 10.73 16.82
C LEU A 85 4.69 12.03 16.09
N ASN A 86 3.43 12.28 15.71
CA ASN A 86 3.06 13.56 15.11
C ASN A 86 3.03 14.68 16.17
N ALA A 87 2.80 15.92 15.72
CA ALA A 87 2.71 17.09 16.61
C ALA A 87 1.62 16.97 17.71
N ALA A 88 0.58 16.17 17.45
CA ALA A 88 -0.49 15.86 18.41
C ALA A 88 -0.14 14.67 19.33
N LYS A 89 1.11 14.20 19.33
CA LYS A 89 1.59 13.02 20.07
C LYS A 89 0.87 11.72 19.71
N GLN A 90 0.32 11.62 18.51
CA GLN A 90 -0.27 10.39 18.00
C GLN A 90 0.79 9.57 17.28
N ALA A 91 0.97 8.33 17.73
CA ALA A 91 1.83 7.35 17.10
C ALA A 91 1.27 6.90 15.74
N ASN A 92 2.18 6.48 14.86
CA ASN A 92 1.86 5.72 13.64
C ASN A 92 1.86 4.20 13.88
N PHE A 93 1.95 3.73 15.12
CA PHE A 93 1.88 2.30 15.45
C PHE A 93 0.85 2.05 16.54
N PHE A 94 0.29 0.84 16.54
CA PHE A 94 -0.64 0.37 17.56
C PHE A 94 -0.33 -1.08 17.91
N THR A 95 0.13 -1.28 19.13
CA THR A 95 0.43 -2.61 19.68
C THR A 95 -0.85 -3.26 20.18
N VAL A 96 -1.18 -4.41 19.63
CA VAL A 96 -2.34 -5.22 20.02
C VAL A 96 -1.87 -6.30 20.99
N THR A 97 -2.49 -6.30 22.17
CA THR A 97 -2.30 -7.31 23.21
C THR A 97 -3.57 -8.14 23.38
N LYS A 98 -3.52 -9.19 24.19
CA LYS A 98 -4.70 -10.03 24.51
C LYS A 98 -5.84 -9.27 25.19
N ASP A 99 -5.52 -8.14 25.83
CA ASP A 99 -6.51 -7.30 26.53
C ASP A 99 -7.07 -6.19 25.62
N THR A 100 -6.55 -6.07 24.40
CA THR A 100 -7.02 -5.07 23.43
C THR A 100 -8.37 -5.52 22.85
N SER A 101 -9.37 -4.65 22.90
CA SER A 101 -10.69 -4.99 22.36
C SER A 101 -10.71 -4.84 20.83
N THR A 102 -11.53 -5.65 20.16
CA THR A 102 -11.72 -5.53 18.71
C THR A 102 -12.16 -4.12 18.30
N LYS A 103 -12.96 -3.45 19.14
CA LYS A 103 -13.37 -2.06 18.93
C LYS A 103 -12.17 -1.09 18.88
N ASP A 104 -11.19 -1.28 19.75
CA ASP A 104 -9.99 -0.43 19.75
C ASP A 104 -9.19 -0.63 18.46
N ILE A 105 -9.12 -1.86 17.95
CA ILE A 105 -8.46 -2.19 16.68
C ILE A 105 -9.19 -1.49 15.52
N GLU A 106 -10.53 -1.55 15.49
CA GLU A 106 -11.34 -0.86 14.47
C GLU A 106 -11.16 0.66 14.48
N ASP A 107 -11.20 1.26 15.66
CA ASP A 107 -11.05 2.71 15.82
C ASP A 107 -9.65 3.16 15.39
N LYS A 108 -8.62 2.36 15.68
CA LYS A 108 -7.24 2.61 15.23
C LYS A 108 -7.07 2.42 13.74
N PHE A 109 -7.68 1.38 13.17
CA PHE A 109 -7.68 1.17 11.72
C PHE A 109 -8.29 2.36 10.99
N LYS A 110 -9.48 2.81 11.42
CA LYS A 110 -10.16 3.99 10.84
C LYS A 110 -9.32 5.27 10.98
N LEU A 111 -8.67 5.45 12.13
CA LEU A 111 -7.78 6.59 12.35
C LEU A 111 -6.60 6.57 11.37
N PHE A 112 -5.95 5.43 11.18
CA PHE A 112 -4.80 5.31 10.28
C PHE A 112 -5.19 5.40 8.80
N THR A 113 -6.37 4.95 8.40
CA THR A 113 -6.86 5.09 7.02
C THR A 113 -7.33 6.50 6.67
N THR A 114 -7.71 7.31 7.67
CA THR A 114 -8.13 8.72 7.48
C THR A 114 -6.95 9.70 7.51
N ARG A 115 -5.78 9.24 7.96
CA ARG A 115 -4.58 10.07 8.12
C ARG A 115 -3.87 10.30 6.77
N ASN A 116 -3.83 11.57 6.35
CA ASN A 116 -3.20 11.97 5.08
C ASN A 116 -1.68 11.82 5.07
N ASP A 117 -1.04 11.63 6.21
CA ASP A 117 0.40 11.44 6.36
C ASP A 117 0.82 9.96 6.29
N ILE A 118 -0.11 9.02 6.18
CA ILE A 118 0.18 7.58 6.06
C ILE A 118 0.04 7.15 4.59
N ALA A 119 1.05 6.47 4.03
CA ALA A 119 0.95 5.86 2.70
C ALA A 119 0.76 4.34 2.75
N ILE A 120 1.35 3.67 3.74
CA ILE A 120 1.29 2.22 3.88
C ILE A 120 0.85 1.90 5.29
N LEU A 121 -0.13 1.02 5.43
CA LEU A 121 -0.56 0.45 6.70
C LEU A 121 -0.21 -1.04 6.71
N LEU A 122 0.78 -1.41 7.52
CA LEU A 122 1.11 -2.79 7.81
C LEU A 122 0.18 -3.29 8.91
N ILE A 123 -0.45 -4.44 8.69
CA ILE A 123 -1.28 -5.10 9.69
C ILE A 123 -0.92 -6.58 9.75
N THR A 124 -0.79 -7.16 10.94
CA THR A 124 -0.56 -8.60 11.02
C THR A 124 -1.81 -9.36 10.58
N GLN A 125 -1.62 -10.46 9.86
CA GLN A 125 -2.73 -11.20 9.24
C GLN A 125 -3.74 -11.73 10.28
N THR A 126 -3.29 -12.07 11.49
CA THR A 126 -4.16 -12.50 12.58
C THR A 126 -5.11 -11.39 13.03
N ILE A 127 -4.60 -10.16 13.19
CA ILE A 127 -5.40 -9.00 13.58
C ILE A 127 -6.30 -8.56 12.42
N ALA A 128 -5.81 -8.62 11.19
CA ALA A 128 -6.58 -8.31 9.99
C ALA A 128 -7.83 -9.19 9.86
N GLU A 129 -7.76 -10.45 10.33
CA GLU A 129 -8.90 -11.37 10.31
C GLU A 129 -10.02 -10.92 11.25
N GLU A 130 -9.70 -10.35 12.41
CA GLU A 130 -10.70 -9.86 13.37
C GLU A 130 -11.56 -8.72 12.82
N ILE A 131 -10.96 -7.87 11.98
CA ILE A 131 -11.60 -6.70 11.37
C ILE A 131 -11.72 -6.83 9.85
N ARG A 132 -11.77 -8.06 9.31
CA ARG A 132 -11.76 -8.36 7.87
C ARG A 132 -12.78 -7.54 7.08
N TYR A 133 -13.96 -7.35 7.66
CA TYR A 133 -15.03 -6.56 7.06
C TYR A 133 -14.67 -5.08 6.84
N LEU A 134 -13.79 -4.49 7.66
CA LEU A 134 -13.30 -3.12 7.44
C LEU A 134 -12.25 -3.08 6.32
N LEU A 135 -11.37 -4.08 6.24
CA LEU A 135 -10.36 -4.17 5.19
C LEU A 135 -11.02 -4.35 3.81
N ASP A 136 -12.01 -5.23 3.72
CA ASP A 136 -12.71 -5.51 2.48
C ASP A 136 -13.52 -4.28 1.99
N ASN A 137 -14.01 -3.45 2.91
CA ASN A 137 -14.69 -2.19 2.59
C ASN A 137 -13.74 -1.03 2.25
N HIS A 138 -12.44 -1.15 2.55
CA HIS A 138 -11.45 -0.15 2.17
C HIS A 138 -11.13 -0.24 0.67
N THR A 139 -11.57 0.78 -0.07
CA THR A 139 -11.41 0.89 -1.53
C THR A 139 -10.44 1.99 -1.95
N MET A 140 -9.99 2.82 -1.00
CA MET A 140 -9.04 3.89 -1.29
C MET A 140 -7.67 3.30 -1.60
N SER A 141 -6.98 3.86 -2.60
CA SER A 141 -5.63 3.45 -2.97
C SER A 141 -4.58 3.84 -1.93
N ILE A 142 -4.85 4.89 -1.14
CA ILE A 142 -3.95 5.41 -0.10
C ILE A 142 -4.76 5.57 1.20
N PRO A 143 -4.28 5.04 2.34
CA PRO A 143 -3.09 4.21 2.46
C PRO A 143 -3.29 2.81 1.85
N ALA A 144 -2.20 2.25 1.31
CA ALA A 144 -2.14 0.85 0.89
C ALA A 144 -2.07 -0.04 2.14
N ILE A 145 -2.98 -1.00 2.26
CA ILE A 145 -3.03 -1.93 3.38
C ILE A 145 -2.24 -3.18 2.97
N LEU A 146 -1.31 -3.63 3.80
CA LEU A 146 -0.53 -4.84 3.56
C LEU A 146 -0.60 -5.77 4.78
N GLU A 147 -1.09 -6.99 4.55
CA GLU A 147 -1.12 -8.05 5.56
C GLU A 147 0.29 -8.69 5.66
N ILE A 148 0.84 -8.75 6.88
CA ILE A 148 2.16 -9.35 7.16
C ILE A 148 2.03 -10.53 8.13
N PRO A 149 2.96 -11.50 8.09
CA PRO A 149 3.01 -12.55 9.11
C PRO A 149 3.34 -11.97 10.49
N SER A 150 3.02 -12.72 11.53
CA SER A 150 3.53 -12.49 12.89
C SER A 150 4.61 -13.51 13.21
N LYS A 151 5.29 -13.35 14.35
CA LYS A 151 6.32 -14.29 14.82
C LYS A 151 5.81 -15.73 14.93
N ASP A 152 4.61 -15.90 15.49
CA ASP A 152 4.05 -17.23 15.79
C ASP A 152 3.12 -17.76 14.69
N HIS A 153 2.59 -16.87 13.84
CA HIS A 153 1.62 -17.22 12.79
C HIS A 153 2.16 -16.85 11.40
N PRO A 154 2.53 -17.86 10.58
CA PRO A 154 3.00 -17.64 9.22
C PRO A 154 1.89 -17.10 8.32
N TYR A 155 2.30 -16.46 7.23
CA TYR A 155 1.39 -15.88 6.25
C TYR A 155 0.64 -16.96 5.45
N ASP A 156 -0.67 -16.81 5.34
CA ASP A 156 -1.56 -17.64 4.54
C ASP A 156 -2.13 -16.84 3.34
N PRO A 157 -1.65 -17.09 2.11
CA PRO A 157 -2.12 -16.38 0.92
C PRO A 157 -3.61 -16.58 0.59
N SER A 158 -4.23 -17.64 1.13
CA SER A 158 -5.65 -17.92 0.87
C SER A 158 -6.58 -16.97 1.61
N LYS A 159 -6.09 -16.30 2.66
CA LYS A 159 -6.88 -15.40 3.51
C LYS A 159 -6.78 -13.93 3.08
N ASP A 160 -5.70 -13.57 2.41
CA ASP A 160 -5.41 -12.20 2.02
C ASP A 160 -6.43 -11.62 1.02
N SER A 161 -6.91 -10.42 1.34
CA SER A 161 -7.94 -9.70 0.58
C SER A 161 -7.47 -9.22 -0.80
N ILE A 162 -6.20 -8.83 -0.92
CA ILE A 162 -5.58 -8.39 -2.17
C ILE A 162 -5.40 -9.58 -3.11
N LEU A 163 -4.88 -10.70 -2.62
CA LEU A 163 -4.74 -11.90 -3.45
C LEU A 163 -6.10 -12.46 -3.89
N LYS A 164 -7.12 -12.41 -3.03
CA LYS A 164 -8.49 -12.78 -3.43
C LYS A 164 -9.02 -11.92 -4.58
N ARG A 165 -8.78 -10.60 -4.54
CA ARG A 165 -9.15 -9.68 -5.63
C ARG A 165 -8.32 -9.95 -6.90
N ALA A 166 -7.03 -10.22 -6.73
CA ALA A 166 -6.10 -10.48 -7.83
C ALA A 166 -6.30 -11.87 -8.48
N ARG A 167 -6.88 -12.86 -7.80
CA ARG A 167 -7.15 -14.20 -8.36
C ARG A 167 -8.07 -14.20 -9.59
N GLY A 168 -8.87 -13.16 -9.80
CA GLY A 168 -9.63 -12.99 -11.04
C GLY A 168 -8.77 -12.49 -12.21
N MET A 169 -7.57 -11.99 -11.93
CA MET A 169 -6.65 -11.36 -12.89
C MET A 169 -5.42 -12.23 -13.21
N PHE A 170 -5.02 -13.14 -12.32
CA PHE A 170 -3.87 -14.04 -12.50
C PHE A 170 -4.34 -15.50 -12.58
N ASN A 171 -3.98 -16.18 -13.67
CA ASN A 171 -4.22 -17.62 -13.79
C ASN A 171 -3.24 -18.36 -12.86
N ALA A 172 -3.72 -19.43 -12.23
CA ALA A 172 -2.93 -20.25 -11.29
C ALA A 172 -1.68 -20.91 -11.91
N GLU A 173 -1.48 -20.80 -13.22
CA GLU A 173 -0.32 -21.31 -13.94
C GLU A 173 0.87 -20.33 -13.95
N ASP A 174 0.69 -19.05 -13.59
CA ASP A 174 1.77 -18.05 -13.59
C ASP A 174 2.71 -18.14 -12.38
N PHE A 175 2.40 -19.01 -11.40
CA PHE A 175 3.19 -19.20 -10.16
C PHE A 175 3.88 -20.57 -10.07
N ARG A 176 4.04 -21.28 -11.19
CA ARG A 176 4.71 -22.60 -11.25
C ARG A 176 6.07 -22.56 -11.92
#